data_AF-A0A091JTZ5-F1
#
_entry.id   AF-A0A091JTZ5-F1
#
_cell.length_a   1.000
_cell.length_b   1.000
_cell.length_c   1.000
_cell.angle_alpha   90.00
_cell.angle_beta   90.00
_cell.angle_gamma   90.00
#
_symmetry.space_group_name_H-M   'P 1'
#
loop_
_entity.id
_entity.type
_entity.pdbx_description
1 polymer ?
#
loop_
_entity_poly.entity_id
_entity_poly.type
_entity_poly.pdbx_seq_one_letter_code
_entity_poly.pdbx_strand_id
1 'polypeptide(L)'
;ERLVSLVFGLLKQRKLNFYEIYGDEMIITAKNIIKQCVVNTVSQIEEIDTEVVVKLADQMRMMNFPQWFDLLKTIFSKFTIFLKRIKATLNTIRSVVFLVLDKNQKTRDLEDTLQKNSAKDSTVDTEVAYLTHEGMFISDAFSEGDVPPAAADTTSQRNTSPNSEPCSSDSVSEPECTTDSSSSKEQTSSSVTPGGVEMMISDDMKLTDLELVRLANNIQELLYNASDICHDRSVKFLMIRAKDGFLEKLNSNEFVALSRLMEGFILDTEQICGRKSMSLRGALQSQANRFVNRFHEERKTKLSLLLDNERWKQAEVPAEFQDLVDSVSDGRISLPEKKQAATEERKPTEFLTVEGQKYATVGTVLLLIRIILEYCQCVDNIPSITTDMLTRLSDLLKYFNSRSCQLVLGAGALQVVGLKTITTKNLALSSRCLQLIVHYIPIIRAHFEARLQPKQFSMLRHFDHITKDYNDHIAEISAKLVAIMDSLFDKLLSKYEVKAPVPSACFRNICKQMAKMHEAIYDLLPEEQTQTLFLRINASYKLHLKRQLVHLNVVNDGGPLNGLVTSDVAFYTGNLQALKGLNNLDLNMAEIWEQKR
;
A
#
# COMPACT_ATOMS: atom_id res chain seq x y z
N GLU A 1 11.91 -30.02 -39.82
CA GLU A 1 13.23 -30.53 -40.30
C GLU A 1 14.37 -29.49 -40.33
N ARG A 2 14.42 -28.55 -41.30
CA ARG A 2 15.67 -27.81 -41.67
C ARG A 2 16.55 -27.30 -40.52
N LEU A 3 15.96 -26.67 -39.49
CA LEU A 3 16.70 -26.19 -38.30
C LEU A 3 17.33 -27.34 -37.50
N VAL A 4 16.64 -28.47 -37.34
CA VAL A 4 17.14 -29.67 -36.65
C VAL A 4 18.38 -30.21 -37.37
N SER A 5 18.31 -30.35 -38.71
CA SER A 5 19.44 -30.81 -39.52
C SER A 5 20.64 -29.86 -39.44
N LEU A 6 20.42 -28.54 -39.41
CA LEU A 6 21.47 -27.54 -39.27
C LEU A 6 22.15 -27.61 -37.89
N VAL A 7 21.37 -27.66 -36.80
CA VAL A 7 21.89 -27.80 -35.44
C VAL A 7 22.69 -29.09 -35.30
N PHE A 8 22.18 -30.19 -35.83
CA PHE A 8 22.88 -31.48 -35.82
C PHE A 8 24.23 -31.42 -36.56
N GLY A 9 24.27 -30.75 -37.72
CA GLY A 9 25.52 -30.51 -38.45
C GLY A 9 26.52 -29.61 -37.70
N LEU A 10 26.05 -28.58 -37.00
CA LEU A 10 26.89 -27.71 -36.18
C LEU A 10 27.47 -28.44 -34.96
N LEU A 11 26.67 -29.30 -34.31
CA LEU A 11 27.11 -30.18 -33.23
C LEU A 11 28.19 -31.15 -33.71
N LYS A 12 27.96 -31.86 -34.84
CA LYS A 12 28.97 -32.79 -35.40
C LYS A 12 30.26 -32.09 -35.82
N GLN A 13 30.21 -30.81 -36.20
CA GLN A 13 31.40 -29.99 -36.48
C GLN A 13 32.02 -29.32 -35.24
N ARG A 14 31.47 -29.54 -34.03
CA ARG A 14 31.85 -28.90 -32.75
C ARG A 14 31.88 -27.35 -32.81
N LYS A 15 31.14 -26.74 -33.74
CA LYS A 15 31.09 -25.29 -33.99
C LYS A 15 30.11 -24.61 -33.02
N LEU A 16 30.45 -24.57 -31.74
CA LEU A 16 29.53 -24.14 -30.68
C LEU A 16 29.23 -22.64 -30.68
N ASN A 17 30.10 -21.77 -31.23
CA ASN A 17 29.95 -20.30 -31.24
C ASN A 17 28.63 -19.75 -31.85
N PHE A 18 27.77 -20.60 -32.42
CA PHE A 18 26.46 -20.20 -32.94
C PHE A 18 25.57 -19.54 -31.85
N TYR A 19 25.73 -19.88 -30.56
CA TYR A 19 24.94 -19.25 -29.49
C TYR A 19 25.33 -17.78 -29.25
N GLU A 20 26.61 -17.43 -29.44
CA GLU A 20 27.14 -16.06 -29.31
C GLU A 20 26.59 -15.19 -30.45
N ILE A 21 26.75 -15.68 -31.68
CA ILE A 21 26.24 -15.04 -32.91
C ILE A 21 24.72 -14.83 -32.84
N TYR A 22 23.98 -15.82 -32.32
CA TYR A 22 22.53 -15.69 -32.14
C TYR A 22 22.17 -14.66 -31.06
N GLY A 23 22.97 -14.54 -29.99
CA GLY A 23 22.85 -13.49 -28.98
C GLY A 23 23.03 -12.08 -29.54
N ASP A 24 24.09 -11.84 -30.31
CA ASP A 24 24.32 -10.55 -30.96
C ASP A 24 23.21 -10.20 -31.96
N GLU A 25 22.76 -11.16 -32.77
CA GLU A 25 21.66 -10.93 -33.71
C GLU A 25 20.33 -10.67 -32.99
N MET A 26 20.10 -11.25 -31.80
CA MET A 26 18.96 -10.87 -30.96
C MET A 26 19.06 -9.41 -30.46
N ILE A 27 20.25 -8.93 -30.11
CA ILE A 27 20.47 -7.51 -29.74
C ILE A 27 20.22 -6.59 -30.94
N ILE A 28 20.62 -6.98 -32.15
CA ILE A 28 20.41 -6.23 -33.40
C ILE A 28 18.93 -6.21 -33.76
N THR A 29 18.28 -7.38 -33.80
CA THR A 29 16.85 -7.51 -34.09
C THR A 29 15.99 -6.72 -33.09
N ALA A 30 16.30 -6.76 -31.78
CA ALA A 30 15.56 -5.98 -30.78
C ALA A 30 15.69 -4.45 -30.95
N LYS A 31 16.85 -3.95 -31.42
CA LYS A 31 17.00 -2.53 -31.81
C LYS A 31 16.13 -2.20 -33.03
N ASN A 32 16.15 -3.09 -34.04
CA ASN A 32 15.44 -2.89 -35.30
C ASN A 32 13.92 -2.94 -35.14
N ILE A 33 13.38 -3.78 -34.24
CA ILE A 33 11.95 -3.80 -33.89
C ILE A 33 11.48 -2.42 -33.42
N ILE A 34 12.17 -1.79 -32.47
CA ILE A 34 11.80 -0.43 -32.01
C ILE A 34 11.95 0.56 -33.16
N LYS A 35 13.08 0.57 -33.88
CA LYS A 35 13.30 1.50 -34.98
C LYS A 35 12.16 1.44 -36.02
N GLN A 36 11.75 0.24 -36.41
CA GLN A 36 10.67 0.05 -37.39
C GLN A 36 9.31 0.46 -36.83
N CYS A 37 8.99 0.16 -35.57
CA CYS A 37 7.74 0.62 -34.96
C CYS A 37 7.66 2.16 -34.92
N VAL A 38 8.75 2.83 -34.51
CA VAL A 38 8.81 4.30 -34.47
C VAL A 38 8.68 4.90 -35.87
N VAL A 39 9.44 4.42 -36.86
CA VAL A 39 9.36 4.93 -38.25
C VAL A 39 7.95 4.77 -38.81
N ASN A 40 7.35 3.58 -38.66
CA ASN A 40 6.00 3.32 -39.15
C ASN A 40 4.96 4.25 -38.50
N THR A 41 5.00 4.42 -37.18
CA THR A 41 4.04 5.30 -36.48
C THR A 41 4.27 6.79 -36.79
N VAL A 42 5.52 7.26 -36.89
CA VAL A 42 5.81 8.65 -37.27
C VAL A 42 5.29 8.93 -38.69
N SER A 43 5.46 8.01 -39.64
CA SER A 43 4.95 8.15 -41.01
C SER A 43 3.42 8.17 -41.15
N GLN A 44 2.69 8.03 -40.05
CA GLN A 44 1.22 8.09 -39.96
C GLN A 44 0.73 9.31 -39.17
N ILE A 45 1.61 10.20 -38.72
CA ILE A 45 1.25 11.43 -37.98
C ILE A 45 1.58 12.64 -38.86
N GLU A 46 0.56 13.21 -39.50
CA GLU A 46 0.66 14.38 -40.38
C GLU A 46 1.27 15.62 -39.69
N GLU A 47 1.17 15.68 -38.36
CA GLU A 47 1.71 16.77 -37.52
C GLU A 47 3.26 16.74 -37.38
N ILE A 48 3.93 15.67 -37.83
CA ILE A 48 5.39 15.51 -37.70
C ILE A 48 6.07 15.57 -39.07
N ASP A 49 6.58 16.75 -39.41
CA ASP A 49 7.46 16.94 -40.57
C ASP A 49 8.77 16.14 -40.37
N THR A 50 8.90 15.05 -41.14
CA THR A 50 10.07 14.16 -41.10
C THR A 50 11.31 14.69 -41.83
N GLU A 51 11.15 15.69 -42.71
CA GLU A 51 12.26 16.33 -43.42
C GLU A 51 12.92 17.39 -42.53
N VAL A 52 12.13 18.14 -41.76
CA VAL A 52 12.62 19.11 -40.76
C VAL A 52 13.13 18.40 -39.50
N VAL A 53 12.38 17.45 -38.94
CA VAL A 53 12.75 16.76 -37.69
C VAL A 53 13.40 15.41 -37.99
N VAL A 54 14.61 15.42 -38.57
CA VAL A 54 15.31 14.21 -39.07
C VAL A 54 15.62 13.15 -37.97
N LYS A 55 15.68 13.55 -36.69
CA LYS A 55 16.02 12.64 -35.58
C LYS A 55 14.78 11.97 -35.00
N LEU A 56 14.68 10.64 -35.14
CA LEU A 56 13.65 9.78 -34.53
C LEU A 56 13.42 10.06 -33.02
N ALA A 57 14.48 10.36 -32.28
CA ALA A 57 14.39 10.67 -30.85
C ALA A 57 13.68 12.00 -30.54
N ASP A 58 13.67 12.93 -31.51
CA ASP A 58 13.05 14.25 -31.41
C ASP A 58 11.63 14.21 -32.03
N GLN A 59 11.42 13.43 -33.11
CA GLN A 59 10.09 13.08 -33.62
C GLN A 59 9.19 12.46 -32.52
N MET A 60 9.72 11.49 -31.76
CA MET A 60 9.01 10.90 -30.61
C MET A 60 8.67 11.87 -29.49
N ARG A 61 9.27 13.09 -29.44
CA ARG A 61 8.88 14.11 -28.45
C ARG A 61 7.63 14.89 -28.84
N MET A 62 7.29 14.92 -30.12
CA MET A 62 6.10 15.62 -30.64
C MET A 62 4.81 14.86 -30.35
N MET A 63 4.89 13.53 -30.23
CA MET A 63 3.73 12.65 -29.99
C MET A 63 2.97 12.98 -28.69
N ASN A 64 1.65 13.11 -28.79
CA ASN A 64 0.78 13.18 -27.61
C ASN A 64 0.70 11.81 -26.86
N PHE A 65 0.07 11.78 -25.68
CA PHE A 65 0.02 10.54 -24.89
C PHE A 65 -0.67 9.37 -25.61
N PRO A 66 -1.87 9.51 -26.22
CA PRO A 66 -2.47 8.44 -27.02
C PRO A 66 -1.54 7.89 -28.11
N GLN A 67 -0.98 8.74 -28.98
CA GLN A 67 -0.05 8.36 -30.06
C GLN A 67 1.15 7.56 -29.52
N TRP A 68 1.78 8.07 -28.46
CA TRP A 68 2.97 7.44 -27.85
C TRP A 68 2.64 6.15 -27.10
N PHE A 69 1.46 6.07 -26.47
CA PHE A 69 0.99 4.90 -25.74
C PHE A 69 0.63 3.74 -26.69
N ASP A 70 0.04 4.01 -27.85
CA ASP A 70 -0.25 3.00 -28.87
C ASP A 70 1.03 2.51 -29.60
N LEU A 71 2.02 3.38 -29.78
CA LEU A 71 3.37 2.98 -30.17
C LEU A 71 4.01 2.03 -29.13
N LEU A 72 3.87 2.31 -27.83
CA LEU A 72 4.37 1.44 -26.76
C LEU A 72 3.67 0.07 -26.74
N LYS A 73 2.33 0.03 -26.89
CA LYS A 73 1.56 -1.23 -27.06
C LYS A 73 2.10 -2.04 -28.24
N THR A 74 2.36 -1.36 -29.36
CA THR A 74 2.88 -1.99 -30.58
C THR A 74 4.26 -2.59 -30.34
N ILE A 75 5.18 -1.85 -29.70
CA ILE A 75 6.53 -2.34 -29.36
C ILE A 75 6.45 -3.57 -28.45
N PHE A 76 5.63 -3.54 -27.39
CA PHE A 76 5.45 -4.67 -26.47
C PHE A 76 4.88 -5.90 -27.20
N SER A 77 3.85 -5.73 -28.04
CA SER A 77 3.31 -6.80 -28.88
C SER A 77 4.37 -7.43 -29.79
N LYS A 78 5.20 -6.62 -30.47
CA LYS A 78 6.29 -7.14 -31.31
C LYS A 78 7.37 -7.86 -30.48
N PHE A 79 7.72 -7.37 -29.28
CA PHE A 79 8.65 -8.06 -28.38
C PHE A 79 8.08 -9.38 -27.83
N THR A 80 6.80 -9.44 -27.46
CA THR A 80 6.12 -10.69 -27.06
C THR A 80 6.16 -11.73 -28.20
N ILE A 81 5.96 -11.31 -29.46
CA ILE A 81 6.09 -12.19 -30.63
C ILE A 81 7.54 -12.64 -30.87
N PHE A 82 8.51 -11.72 -30.74
CA PHE A 82 9.95 -11.98 -30.88
C PHE A 82 10.43 -13.01 -29.84
N LEU A 83 10.08 -12.85 -28.57
CA LEU A 83 10.42 -13.79 -27.49
C LEU A 83 9.75 -15.16 -27.68
N LYS A 84 8.49 -15.21 -28.15
CA LYS A 84 7.82 -16.48 -28.51
C LYS A 84 8.56 -17.21 -29.64
N ARG A 85 9.08 -16.50 -30.66
CA ARG A 85 9.90 -17.06 -31.75
C ARG A 85 11.28 -17.54 -31.27
N ILE A 86 11.92 -16.79 -30.37
CA ILE A 86 13.19 -17.18 -29.75
C ILE A 86 13.01 -18.45 -28.92
N LYS A 87 11.98 -18.51 -28.05
CA LYS A 87 11.66 -19.71 -27.27
C LYS A 87 11.44 -20.94 -28.16
N ALA A 88 10.68 -20.82 -29.25
CA ALA A 88 10.47 -21.92 -30.18
C ALA A 88 11.78 -22.39 -30.86
N THR A 89 12.64 -21.44 -31.25
CA THR A 89 13.97 -21.72 -31.83
C THR A 89 14.87 -22.43 -30.81
N LEU A 90 15.05 -21.85 -29.62
CA LEU A 90 15.89 -22.38 -28.55
C LEU A 90 15.39 -23.73 -28.03
N ASN A 91 14.07 -23.93 -27.89
CA ASN A 91 13.48 -25.23 -27.59
C ASN A 91 13.85 -26.28 -28.66
N THR A 92 13.80 -25.92 -29.95
CA THR A 92 14.20 -26.83 -31.03
C THR A 92 15.66 -27.23 -30.91
N ILE A 93 16.57 -26.26 -30.69
CA ILE A 93 18.01 -26.53 -30.50
C ILE A 93 18.21 -27.44 -29.27
N ARG A 94 17.59 -27.10 -28.14
CA ARG A 94 17.63 -27.86 -26.89
C ARG A 94 17.16 -29.31 -27.08
N SER A 95 16.07 -29.54 -27.83
CA SER A 95 15.61 -30.90 -28.15
C SER A 95 16.61 -31.71 -28.97
N VAL A 96 17.34 -31.09 -29.91
CA VAL A 96 18.43 -31.79 -30.62
C VAL A 96 19.58 -32.12 -29.68
N VAL A 97 19.97 -31.20 -28.79
CA VAL A 97 21.03 -31.43 -27.79
C VAL A 97 20.67 -32.60 -26.86
N PHE A 98 19.41 -32.67 -26.39
CA PHE A 98 18.95 -33.81 -25.59
C PHE A 98 18.85 -35.12 -26.38
N LEU A 99 18.49 -35.08 -27.67
CA LEU A 99 18.48 -36.28 -28.51
C LEU A 99 19.90 -36.82 -28.79
N VAL A 100 20.92 -35.94 -28.83
CA VAL A 100 22.33 -36.36 -28.90
C VAL A 100 22.80 -36.92 -27.54
N LEU A 101 22.44 -36.30 -26.41
CA LEU A 101 22.73 -36.81 -25.07
C LEU A 101 22.15 -38.21 -24.82
N ASP A 102 20.86 -38.40 -25.10
CA ASP A 102 20.15 -39.68 -24.97
C ASP A 102 20.80 -40.79 -25.80
N LYS A 103 21.28 -40.47 -27.01
CA LYS A 103 22.02 -41.42 -27.85
C LYS A 103 23.44 -41.68 -27.35
N ASN A 104 24.19 -40.66 -26.93
CA ASN A 104 25.51 -40.84 -26.31
C ASN A 104 25.44 -41.79 -25.10
N GLN A 105 24.44 -41.60 -24.24
CA GLN A 105 24.20 -42.44 -23.07
C GLN A 105 23.88 -43.88 -23.49
N LYS A 106 22.93 -44.09 -24.41
CA LYS A 106 22.57 -45.42 -24.91
C LYS A 106 23.72 -46.15 -25.61
N THR A 107 24.58 -45.46 -26.35
CA THR A 107 25.78 -46.06 -26.94
C THR A 107 26.74 -46.54 -25.85
N ARG A 108 26.99 -45.72 -24.82
CA ARG A 108 27.80 -46.13 -23.67
C ARG A 108 27.18 -47.28 -22.89
N ASP A 109 25.88 -47.26 -22.62
CA ASP A 109 25.19 -48.35 -21.94
C ASP A 109 25.32 -49.68 -22.71
N LEU A 110 25.32 -49.63 -24.06
CA LEU A 110 25.63 -50.78 -24.90
C LEU A 110 27.10 -51.20 -24.80
N GLU A 111 28.06 -50.26 -24.88
CA GLU A 111 29.50 -50.56 -24.77
C GLU A 111 29.85 -51.17 -23.41
N ASP A 112 29.34 -50.60 -22.32
CA ASP A 112 29.46 -51.12 -20.95
C ASP A 112 28.86 -52.52 -20.80
N THR A 113 27.71 -52.77 -21.46
CA THR A 113 27.05 -54.08 -21.45
C THR A 113 27.84 -55.10 -22.27
N LEU A 114 28.39 -54.71 -23.42
CA LEU A 114 29.25 -55.56 -24.25
C LEU A 114 30.56 -55.92 -23.54
N GLN A 115 31.19 -54.97 -22.83
CA GLN A 115 32.37 -55.24 -21.99
C GLN A 115 32.03 -56.13 -20.78
N LYS A 116 30.88 -55.93 -20.13
CA LYS A 116 30.42 -56.81 -19.04
C LYS A 116 30.05 -58.23 -19.51
N ASN A 117 29.75 -58.42 -20.80
CA ASN A 117 29.49 -59.72 -21.39
C ASN A 117 30.78 -60.42 -21.85
N SER A 118 31.73 -59.73 -22.51
CA SER A 118 33.02 -60.34 -22.88
C SER A 118 33.88 -60.69 -21.65
N ALA A 119 33.71 -59.97 -20.54
CA ALA A 119 34.27 -60.32 -19.23
C ALA A 119 33.63 -61.56 -18.57
N LYS A 120 32.55 -62.13 -19.14
CA LYS A 120 31.95 -63.40 -18.70
C LYS A 120 32.26 -64.59 -19.62
N ASP A 121 32.45 -64.35 -20.92
CA ASP A 121 32.76 -65.39 -21.91
C ASP A 121 34.25 -65.83 -21.89
N SER A 122 35.05 -65.40 -20.91
CA SER A 122 36.51 -65.63 -20.88
C SER A 122 37.04 -66.39 -19.66
N THR A 123 36.20 -66.77 -18.68
CA THR A 123 36.65 -67.42 -17.43
C THR A 123 35.68 -68.49 -16.88
N VAL A 124 35.56 -69.63 -17.59
CA VAL A 124 35.11 -70.90 -16.97
C VAL A 124 35.96 -72.07 -17.46
N ASP A 125 37.09 -72.32 -16.80
CA ASP A 125 37.42 -73.67 -16.31
C ASP A 125 38.53 -73.64 -15.23
N THR A 126 38.63 -74.73 -14.47
CA THR A 126 39.60 -75.00 -13.37
C THR A 126 39.41 -74.22 -12.07
N GLU A 127 39.04 -74.96 -11.03
CA GLU A 127 38.85 -74.51 -9.65
C GLU A 127 40.14 -74.63 -8.79
N VAL A 128 40.17 -73.89 -7.66
CA VAL A 128 40.90 -74.23 -6.40
C VAL A 128 42.44 -74.08 -6.30
N ALA A 129 42.87 -73.69 -5.08
CA ALA A 129 44.20 -73.78 -4.44
C ALA A 129 45.24 -72.62 -4.51
N TYR A 130 45.09 -71.69 -3.55
CA TYR A 130 46.10 -71.32 -2.52
C TYR A 130 47.49 -70.70 -2.85
N LEU A 131 47.69 -69.47 -2.29
CA LEU A 131 48.93 -68.94 -1.65
C LEU A 131 50.15 -68.61 -2.58
N THR A 132 51.04 -67.61 -2.34
CA THR A 132 51.19 -66.55 -1.29
C THR A 132 52.26 -65.50 -1.70
N HIS A 133 52.27 -64.33 -1.02
CA HIS A 133 53.42 -63.39 -0.83
C HIS A 133 54.02 -62.68 -2.08
N GLU A 134 54.55 -61.44 -2.06
CA GLU A 134 54.54 -60.31 -1.09
C GLU A 134 55.09 -59.00 -1.75
N GLY A 135 54.85 -57.82 -1.15
CA GLY A 135 55.43 -56.51 -1.55
C GLY A 135 54.42 -55.60 -2.30
N MET A 136 53.91 -54.45 -1.81
CA MET A 136 54.42 -53.32 -0.97
C MET A 136 55.28 -52.30 -1.76
N PHE A 137 55.30 -50.99 -1.46
CA PHE A 137 54.88 -50.28 -0.23
C PHE A 137 54.53 -48.77 -0.44
N ILE A 138 54.07 -48.08 0.63
CA ILE A 138 53.81 -46.62 0.78
C ILE A 138 52.54 -46.14 0.04
N SER A 139 51.59 -45.33 0.55
CA SER A 139 51.31 -44.61 1.83
C SER A 139 49.78 -44.29 1.87
N ASP A 140 49.09 -43.71 2.87
CA ASP A 140 49.20 -43.44 4.33
C ASP A 140 47.77 -42.99 4.78
N ALA A 141 47.30 -43.05 6.03
CA ALA A 141 47.67 -43.83 7.21
C ALA A 141 46.48 -43.77 8.21
N PHE A 142 46.19 -44.87 8.92
CA PHE A 142 45.22 -44.91 10.04
C PHE A 142 45.60 -46.04 11.03
N SER A 143 45.20 -45.87 12.29
CA SER A 143 45.46 -46.74 13.47
C SER A 143 46.85 -46.52 14.11
N GLU A 144 47.07 -46.73 15.42
CA GLU A 144 46.25 -47.35 16.49
C GLU A 144 46.03 -46.40 17.70
N GLY A 145 45.61 -46.92 18.88
CA GLY A 145 45.23 -46.14 20.07
C GLY A 145 45.96 -46.52 21.39
N ASP A 146 45.37 -46.10 22.51
CA ASP A 146 45.64 -46.48 23.92
C ASP A 146 47.01 -46.14 24.59
N VAL A 147 47.08 -44.92 25.19
CA VAL A 147 47.04 -44.66 26.67
C VAL A 147 47.84 -45.60 27.62
N PRO A 148 48.56 -45.14 28.70
CA PRO A 148 48.87 -43.79 29.26
C PRO A 148 50.41 -43.63 29.63
N PRO A 149 50.86 -42.89 30.68
CA PRO A 149 50.70 -41.46 31.05
C PRO A 149 52.05 -40.69 31.23
N ALA A 150 52.05 -39.33 31.22
CA ALA A 150 52.70 -38.47 32.25
C ALA A 150 52.64 -36.94 31.98
N ALA A 151 52.18 -36.19 32.99
CA ALA A 151 52.53 -34.82 33.43
C ALA A 151 52.84 -33.63 32.47
N ALA A 152 52.05 -32.54 32.62
CA ALA A 152 52.40 -31.09 32.47
C ALA A 152 52.89 -30.55 31.09
N ASP A 153 52.59 -29.34 30.62
CA ASP A 153 51.56 -28.28 30.83
C ASP A 153 51.73 -27.25 29.65
N THR A 154 51.05 -26.11 29.44
CA THR A 154 50.09 -25.27 30.20
C THR A 154 49.19 -24.48 29.22
N THR A 155 48.05 -23.92 29.68
CA THR A 155 47.22 -22.87 29.00
C THR A 155 46.55 -23.26 27.65
N SER A 156 45.33 -22.83 27.27
CA SER A 156 44.45 -21.73 27.73
C SER A 156 42.94 -21.95 27.42
N GLN A 157 42.07 -21.31 28.22
CA GLN A 157 40.71 -20.81 27.91
C GLN A 157 39.52 -21.76 27.53
N ARG A 158 38.83 -22.23 28.59
CA ARG A 158 37.36 -22.19 28.83
C ARG A 158 36.35 -22.56 27.72
N ASN A 159 35.91 -23.81 27.79
CA ASN A 159 34.53 -24.25 28.10
C ASN A 159 33.30 -23.59 27.42
N THR A 160 32.63 -24.42 26.62
CA THR A 160 31.17 -24.48 26.37
C THR A 160 30.38 -24.97 27.61
N SER A 161 29.05 -25.15 27.47
CA SER A 161 28.20 -26.24 28.03
C SER A 161 27.00 -25.80 28.89
N PRO A 162 25.94 -26.64 29.07
CA PRO A 162 25.29 -27.50 28.06
C PRO A 162 23.73 -27.66 28.24
N ASN A 163 23.10 -28.53 27.43
CA ASN A 163 21.92 -29.38 27.75
C ASN A 163 20.54 -28.74 28.06
N SER A 164 19.39 -29.43 27.91
CA SER A 164 19.00 -30.60 27.07
C SER A 164 17.47 -30.83 27.18
N GLU A 165 16.87 -31.58 26.23
CA GLU A 165 15.50 -32.17 26.31
C GLU A 165 14.31 -31.15 26.26
N PRO A 166 13.01 -31.57 26.07
CA PRO A 166 12.41 -32.90 26.26
C PRO A 166 11.66 -33.51 25.04
N CYS A 167 10.93 -34.60 25.30
CA CYS A 167 10.12 -35.41 24.38
C CYS A 167 8.69 -35.63 24.97
N SER A 168 7.71 -36.08 24.16
CA SER A 168 6.30 -36.42 24.52
C SER A 168 5.42 -35.22 24.98
N SER A 169 4.13 -35.06 24.61
CA SER A 169 3.20 -35.77 23.69
C SER A 169 2.20 -34.72 23.09
N ASP A 170 1.02 -34.97 22.48
CA ASP A 170 0.22 -36.18 22.20
C ASP A 170 -0.75 -35.97 20.97
N SER A 171 -1.70 -36.88 20.83
CA SER A 171 -2.80 -37.05 19.85
C SER A 171 -3.96 -36.03 20.08
N VAL A 172 -4.99 -35.84 19.22
CA VAL A 172 -5.78 -36.77 18.37
C VAL A 172 -6.37 -36.06 17.13
N SER A 173 -6.18 -36.66 15.94
CA SER A 173 -7.08 -36.92 14.76
C SER A 173 -8.28 -35.99 14.39
N GLU A 174 -8.78 -35.89 13.13
CA GLU A 174 -8.45 -36.36 11.75
C GLU A 174 -9.49 -35.76 10.74
N PRO A 175 -9.48 -36.03 9.41
CA PRO A 175 -8.47 -36.70 8.57
C PRO A 175 -8.03 -35.91 7.30
N GLU A 176 -6.82 -36.20 6.80
CA GLU A 176 -6.50 -36.15 5.36
C GLU A 176 -5.74 -37.43 4.96
N CYS A 177 -5.85 -37.85 3.69
CA CYS A 177 -5.57 -39.23 3.29
C CYS A 177 -4.08 -39.54 3.01
N THR A 178 -3.72 -40.82 3.11
CA THR A 178 -2.34 -41.31 3.17
C THR A 178 -1.74 -41.74 1.82
N THR A 179 -0.40 -41.65 1.72
CA THR A 179 0.53 -42.53 0.96
C THR A 179 0.13 -42.98 -0.47
N ASP A 180 0.96 -42.76 -1.49
CA ASP A 180 2.25 -43.46 -1.58
C ASP A 180 3.25 -42.87 -2.59
N SER A 181 4.54 -43.03 -2.30
CA SER A 181 5.62 -42.91 -3.29
C SER A 181 5.93 -44.28 -3.88
N SER A 182 5.22 -44.67 -4.95
CA SER A 182 5.45 -45.96 -5.62
C SER A 182 5.69 -45.80 -7.12
N SER A 183 6.60 -46.61 -7.66
CA SER A 183 6.88 -46.64 -9.09
C SER A 183 5.90 -47.55 -9.82
N SER A 184 5.33 -47.11 -10.93
CA SER A 184 4.77 -48.01 -11.94
C SER A 184 4.67 -47.41 -13.34
N LYS A 185 5.37 -48.08 -14.25
CA LYS A 185 5.18 -48.18 -15.70
C LYS A 185 3.91 -47.52 -16.29
N GLU A 186 4.11 -46.48 -17.08
CA GLU A 186 3.51 -46.42 -18.43
C GLU A 186 4.56 -47.08 -19.35
N GLN A 187 4.35 -48.27 -19.94
CA GLN A 187 3.34 -48.59 -20.95
C GLN A 187 3.30 -47.62 -22.14
N THR A 188 4.43 -47.63 -22.88
CA THR A 188 4.50 -47.65 -24.34
C THR A 188 3.17 -47.42 -25.09
N SER A 189 2.73 -46.16 -25.12
CA SER A 189 1.62 -45.72 -25.98
C SER A 189 2.20 -45.13 -27.26
N SER A 190 2.09 -45.87 -28.37
CA SER A 190 2.79 -45.58 -29.62
C SER A 190 2.21 -44.37 -30.37
N SER A 191 2.78 -43.19 -30.15
CA SER A 191 2.50 -41.97 -30.92
C SER A 191 3.20 -42.00 -32.29
N VAL A 192 2.67 -42.83 -33.20
CA VAL A 192 3.12 -42.87 -34.61
C VAL A 192 2.74 -41.55 -35.31
N THR A 193 3.71 -40.65 -35.44
CA THR A 193 3.64 -39.54 -36.40
C THR A 193 4.35 -39.95 -37.70
N PRO A 194 3.63 -40.19 -38.82
CA PRO A 194 4.27 -40.55 -40.08
C PRO A 194 5.04 -39.35 -40.64
N GLY A 195 6.33 -39.53 -40.93
CA GLY A 195 7.22 -38.47 -41.46
C GLY A 195 8.60 -38.36 -40.81
N GLY A 196 8.92 -39.18 -39.81
CA GLY A 196 10.25 -39.23 -39.20
C GLY A 196 11.31 -39.75 -40.17
N VAL A 197 12.21 -38.88 -40.65
CA VAL A 197 13.41 -39.28 -41.41
C VAL A 197 14.39 -39.94 -40.46
N GLU A 198 14.74 -41.21 -40.71
CA GLU A 198 15.82 -41.90 -40.02
C GLU A 198 17.17 -41.29 -40.43
N MET A 199 17.59 -40.26 -39.68
CA MET A 199 18.89 -39.63 -39.86
C MET A 199 19.97 -40.58 -39.33
N MET A 200 20.62 -41.33 -40.21
CA MET A 200 21.78 -42.17 -39.85
C MET A 200 22.88 -41.31 -39.23
N ILE A 201 23.19 -41.59 -37.96
CA ILE A 201 24.28 -40.94 -37.22
C ILE A 201 25.47 -41.89 -37.29
N SER A 202 26.49 -41.55 -38.08
CA SER A 202 27.77 -42.27 -38.03
C SER A 202 28.54 -41.91 -36.74
N ASP A 203 29.36 -42.84 -36.26
CA ASP A 203 29.98 -42.93 -34.92
C ASP A 203 31.06 -41.86 -34.60
N ASP A 204 31.01 -40.71 -35.28
CA ASP A 204 32.04 -39.67 -35.29
C ASP A 204 31.59 -38.41 -34.51
N MET A 205 30.76 -38.59 -33.47
CA MET A 205 30.15 -37.52 -32.68
C MET A 205 31.00 -37.15 -31.45
N LYS A 206 32.07 -36.36 -31.68
CA LYS A 206 33.11 -36.07 -30.67
C LYS A 206 32.76 -34.93 -29.71
N LEU A 207 31.58 -34.98 -29.07
CA LEU A 207 31.21 -34.12 -27.94
C LEU A 207 31.02 -34.94 -26.67
N THR A 208 31.52 -34.42 -25.54
CA THR A 208 31.24 -34.97 -24.22
C THR A 208 29.86 -34.54 -23.70
N ASP A 209 29.26 -35.36 -22.85
CA ASP A 209 27.95 -35.07 -22.25
C ASP A 209 28.00 -33.80 -21.38
N LEU A 210 29.16 -33.51 -20.79
CA LEU A 210 29.42 -32.27 -20.05
C LEU A 210 29.36 -31.03 -20.96
N GLU A 211 29.84 -31.10 -22.20
CA GLU A 211 29.70 -30.02 -23.19
C GLU A 211 28.25 -29.85 -23.63
N LEU A 212 27.52 -30.95 -23.85
CA LEU A 212 26.12 -30.93 -24.25
C LEU A 212 25.20 -30.40 -23.13
N VAL A 213 25.43 -30.78 -21.87
CA VAL A 213 24.71 -30.23 -20.70
C VAL A 213 25.03 -28.75 -20.50
N ARG A 214 26.30 -28.33 -20.64
CA ARG A 214 26.67 -26.90 -20.65
C ARG A 214 25.92 -26.16 -21.75
N LEU A 215 25.90 -26.68 -22.98
CA LEU A 215 25.18 -26.07 -24.11
C LEU A 215 23.68 -25.96 -23.84
N ALA A 216 23.04 -26.99 -23.25
CA ALA A 216 21.63 -26.95 -22.87
C ALA A 216 21.31 -25.87 -21.82
N ASN A 217 22.25 -25.60 -20.90
CA ASN A 217 22.15 -24.51 -19.92
C ASN A 217 22.36 -23.14 -20.58
N ASN A 218 23.39 -22.98 -21.42
CA ASN A 218 23.65 -21.74 -22.18
C ASN A 218 22.47 -21.37 -23.08
N ILE A 219 21.79 -22.35 -23.69
CA ILE A 219 20.56 -22.15 -24.48
C ILE A 219 19.42 -21.59 -23.62
N GLN A 220 19.27 -22.05 -22.37
CA GLN A 220 18.27 -21.53 -21.44
C GLN A 220 18.64 -20.13 -20.93
N GLU A 221 19.91 -19.87 -20.65
CA GLU A 221 20.42 -18.53 -20.30
C GLU A 221 20.18 -17.53 -21.44
N LEU A 222 20.35 -17.96 -22.69
CA LEU A 222 20.13 -17.12 -23.86
C LEU A 222 18.66 -16.69 -24.02
N LEU A 223 17.69 -17.49 -23.55
CA LEU A 223 16.27 -17.11 -23.46
C LEU A 223 16.03 -16.05 -22.37
N TYR A 224 16.78 -16.10 -21.26
CA TYR A 224 16.75 -15.07 -20.22
C TYR A 224 17.36 -13.77 -20.71
N ASN A 225 18.52 -13.83 -21.36
CA ASN A 225 19.21 -12.68 -21.95
C ASN A 225 18.34 -11.99 -23.01
N ALA A 226 17.61 -12.75 -23.84
CA ALA A 226 16.63 -12.19 -24.76
C ALA A 226 15.51 -11.39 -24.07
N SER A 227 15.01 -11.87 -22.92
CA SER A 227 14.02 -11.15 -22.10
C SER A 227 14.60 -9.85 -21.54
N ASP A 228 15.77 -9.95 -20.91
CA ASP A 228 16.48 -8.79 -20.34
C ASP A 228 16.79 -7.74 -21.42
N ILE A 229 17.18 -8.14 -22.64
CA ILE A 229 17.33 -7.26 -23.80
C ILE A 229 16.02 -6.53 -24.13
N CYS A 230 14.87 -7.22 -24.15
CA CYS A 230 13.58 -6.60 -24.46
C CYS A 230 13.14 -5.60 -23.38
N HIS A 231 13.36 -5.94 -22.10
CA HIS A 231 13.12 -5.04 -20.96
C HIS A 231 14.02 -3.81 -21.05
N ASP A 232 15.33 -4.00 -21.27
CA ASP A 232 16.29 -2.91 -21.38
C ASP A 232 16.02 -1.95 -22.55
N ARG A 233 15.61 -2.49 -23.70
CA ARG A 233 15.22 -1.69 -24.86
C ARG A 233 13.93 -0.90 -24.59
N SER A 234 13.00 -1.48 -23.84
CA SER A 234 11.79 -0.82 -23.36
C SER A 234 12.09 0.30 -22.36
N VAL A 235 12.97 0.08 -21.37
CA VAL A 235 13.45 1.13 -20.47
C VAL A 235 14.12 2.26 -21.24
N LYS A 236 14.98 1.94 -22.20
CA LYS A 236 15.67 2.94 -23.03
C LYS A 236 14.69 3.76 -23.88
N PHE A 237 13.60 3.16 -24.38
CA PHE A 237 12.50 3.88 -25.05
C PHE A 237 11.75 4.83 -24.09
N LEU A 238 11.33 4.33 -22.92
CA LEU A 238 10.65 5.14 -21.89
C LEU A 238 11.50 6.35 -21.45
N MET A 239 12.80 6.12 -21.22
CA MET A 239 13.74 7.15 -20.77
C MET A 239 14.08 8.20 -21.84
N ILE A 240 13.88 7.90 -23.14
CA ILE A 240 13.96 8.93 -24.19
C ILE A 240 12.79 9.91 -24.09
N ARG A 241 11.57 9.42 -23.84
CA ARG A 241 10.38 10.26 -23.65
C ARG A 241 10.40 11.01 -22.31
N ALA A 242 10.99 10.41 -21.27
CA ALA A 242 11.04 10.97 -19.92
C ALA A 242 11.79 12.31 -19.80
N LYS A 243 12.76 12.60 -20.69
CA LYS A 243 13.69 13.73 -20.56
C LYS A 243 13.02 15.10 -20.45
N ASP A 244 11.86 15.29 -21.07
CA ASP A 244 11.16 16.58 -21.14
C ASP A 244 10.09 16.73 -20.02
N GLY A 245 10.20 15.91 -18.97
CA GLY A 245 9.23 15.79 -17.88
C GLY A 245 7.90 15.16 -18.31
N PHE A 246 7.82 14.55 -19.50
CA PHE A 246 6.57 14.03 -20.08
C PHE A 246 5.91 12.97 -19.18
N LEU A 247 6.68 11.97 -18.71
CA LEU A 247 6.15 10.92 -17.83
C LEU A 247 5.74 11.46 -16.46
N GLU A 248 6.28 12.60 -16.04
CA GLU A 248 5.96 13.24 -14.76
C GLU A 248 4.64 14.02 -14.86
N LYS A 249 4.31 14.56 -16.04
CA LYS A 249 3.10 15.32 -16.34
C LYS A 249 1.84 14.47 -16.54
N LEU A 250 1.97 13.14 -16.65
CA LEU A 250 0.84 12.22 -16.86
C LEU A 250 -0.23 12.35 -15.77
N ASN A 251 -1.50 12.46 -16.15
CA ASN A 251 -2.60 12.43 -15.20
C ASN A 251 -2.81 11.00 -14.64
N SER A 252 -3.63 10.86 -13.58
CA SER A 252 -3.84 9.57 -12.92
C SER A 252 -4.30 8.46 -13.87
N ASN A 253 -5.18 8.76 -14.82
CA ASN A 253 -5.72 7.76 -15.74
C ASN A 253 -4.66 7.33 -16.77
N GLU A 254 -3.86 8.27 -17.27
CA GLU A 254 -2.73 8.01 -18.17
C GLU A 254 -1.65 7.16 -17.48
N PHE A 255 -1.32 7.48 -16.22
CA PHE A 255 -0.32 6.71 -15.48
C PHE A 255 -0.82 5.30 -15.13
N VAL A 256 -2.10 5.13 -14.77
CA VAL A 256 -2.72 3.81 -14.56
C VAL A 256 -2.71 2.99 -15.86
N ALA A 257 -3.04 3.59 -16.99
CA ALA A 257 -2.98 2.92 -18.30
C ALA A 257 -1.55 2.48 -18.66
N LEU A 258 -0.55 3.33 -18.37
CA LEU A 258 0.87 3.00 -18.54
C LEU A 258 1.32 1.87 -17.61
N SER A 259 0.97 1.91 -16.31
CA SER A 259 1.33 0.87 -15.34
C SER A 259 0.77 -0.49 -15.74
N ARG A 260 -0.52 -0.56 -16.09
CA ARG A 260 -1.17 -1.80 -16.53
C ARG A 260 -0.55 -2.38 -17.80
N LEU A 261 -0.20 -1.53 -18.77
CA LEU A 261 0.47 -1.98 -20.00
C LEU A 261 1.88 -2.52 -19.71
N MET A 262 2.65 -1.87 -18.84
CA MET A 262 3.98 -2.31 -18.44
C MET A 262 3.95 -3.59 -17.61
N GLU A 263 3.03 -3.70 -16.64
CA GLU A 263 2.82 -4.89 -15.83
C GLU A 263 2.38 -6.09 -16.69
N GLY A 264 1.45 -5.89 -17.63
CA GLY A 264 1.05 -6.92 -18.58
C GLY A 264 2.22 -7.48 -19.40
N PHE A 265 3.07 -6.60 -19.95
CA PHE A 265 4.27 -7.04 -20.68
C PHE A 265 5.32 -7.70 -19.77
N ILE A 266 5.49 -7.24 -18.54
CA ILE A 266 6.36 -7.89 -17.54
C ILE A 266 5.86 -9.32 -17.24
N LEU A 267 4.54 -9.53 -17.10
CA LEU A 267 3.94 -10.85 -16.87
C LEU A 267 4.01 -11.76 -18.10
N ASP A 268 3.71 -11.25 -19.30
CA ASP A 268 3.86 -11.96 -20.58
C ASP A 268 5.28 -12.53 -20.73
N THR A 269 6.29 -11.69 -20.49
CA THR A 269 7.71 -12.06 -20.64
C THR A 269 8.20 -12.98 -19.52
N GLU A 270 7.67 -12.84 -18.29
CA GLU A 270 7.89 -13.76 -17.19
C GLU A 270 7.33 -15.17 -17.52
N GLN A 271 6.11 -15.24 -18.08
CA GLN A 271 5.48 -16.51 -18.51
C GLN A 271 6.18 -17.14 -19.72
N ILE A 272 6.64 -16.34 -20.68
CA ILE A 272 7.40 -16.85 -21.83
C ILE A 272 8.73 -17.42 -21.37
N CYS A 273 9.55 -16.66 -20.63
CA CYS A 273 10.91 -17.08 -20.33
C CYS A 273 11.05 -17.96 -19.08
N GLY A 274 10.09 -17.94 -18.14
CA GLY A 274 10.17 -18.66 -16.87
C GLY A 274 11.06 -17.98 -15.82
N ARG A 275 11.46 -16.72 -16.05
CA ARG A 275 12.32 -15.91 -15.16
C ARG A 275 11.83 -14.48 -15.11
N LYS A 276 11.85 -13.89 -13.92
CA LYS A 276 11.60 -12.47 -13.66
C LYS A 276 12.75 -11.62 -14.20
N SER A 277 12.49 -10.81 -15.23
CA SER A 277 13.36 -9.68 -15.55
C SER A 277 13.01 -8.47 -14.67
N MET A 278 14.02 -7.65 -14.36
CA MET A 278 13.94 -6.62 -13.32
C MET A 278 14.11 -5.19 -13.83
N SER A 279 14.70 -4.94 -15.01
CA SER A 279 15.03 -3.56 -15.42
C SER A 279 13.78 -2.73 -15.74
N LEU A 280 12.79 -3.29 -16.44
CA LEU A 280 11.50 -2.61 -16.68
C LEU A 280 10.66 -2.47 -15.41
N ARG A 281 10.71 -3.47 -14.51
CA ARG A 281 10.02 -3.45 -13.21
C ARG A 281 10.59 -2.34 -12.30
N GLY A 282 11.91 -2.18 -12.28
CA GLY A 282 12.58 -1.10 -11.56
C GLY A 282 12.30 0.29 -12.16
N ALA A 283 12.23 0.40 -13.49
CA ALA A 283 11.83 1.63 -14.16
C ALA A 283 10.37 2.01 -13.84
N LEU A 284 9.45 1.04 -13.81
CA LEU A 284 8.06 1.27 -13.40
C LEU A 284 7.98 1.76 -11.96
N GLN A 285 8.64 1.08 -11.02
CA GLN A 285 8.64 1.49 -9.60
C GLN A 285 9.22 2.89 -9.41
N SER A 286 10.29 3.24 -10.14
CA SER A 286 10.87 4.59 -10.12
C SER A 286 9.86 5.65 -10.58
N GLN A 287 9.11 5.38 -11.65
CA GLN A 287 8.06 6.29 -12.12
C GLN A 287 6.85 6.34 -11.18
N ALA A 288 6.47 5.21 -10.58
CA ALA A 288 5.39 5.12 -9.60
C ALA A 288 5.71 5.95 -8.35
N ASN A 289 6.94 5.87 -7.82
CA ASN A 289 7.38 6.70 -6.69
C ASN A 289 7.37 8.20 -7.04
N ARG A 290 7.76 8.59 -8.28
CA ARG A 290 7.62 9.98 -8.76
C ARG A 290 6.16 10.42 -8.82
N PHE A 291 5.29 9.57 -9.34
CA PHE A 291 3.85 9.83 -9.41
C PHE A 291 3.23 10.00 -8.02
N VAL A 292 3.51 9.11 -7.05
CA VAL A 292 3.01 9.22 -5.67
C VAL A 292 3.47 10.54 -5.02
N ASN A 293 4.74 10.90 -5.18
CA ASN A 293 5.28 12.15 -4.63
C ASN A 293 4.57 13.39 -5.21
N ARG A 294 4.40 13.48 -6.54
CA ARG A 294 3.66 14.62 -7.14
C ARG A 294 2.19 14.60 -6.71
N PHE A 295 1.53 13.44 -6.76
CA PHE A 295 0.14 13.28 -6.35
C PHE A 295 -0.07 13.79 -4.91
N HIS A 296 0.78 13.35 -3.97
CA HIS A 296 0.71 13.80 -2.58
C HIS A 296 0.91 15.32 -2.44
N GLU A 297 1.98 15.87 -3.00
CA GLU A 297 2.27 17.31 -2.86
C GLU A 297 1.22 18.20 -3.55
N GLU A 298 0.61 17.76 -4.66
CA GLU A 298 -0.55 18.46 -5.25
C GLU A 298 -1.74 18.51 -4.29
N ARG A 299 -2.11 17.37 -3.68
CA ARG A 299 -3.27 17.28 -2.76
C ARG A 299 -3.00 18.07 -1.47
N LYS A 300 -1.77 17.98 -0.95
CA LYS A 300 -1.29 18.67 0.26
C LYS A 300 -1.19 20.18 0.06
N THR A 301 -0.67 20.65 -1.07
CA THR A 301 -0.64 22.08 -1.43
C THR A 301 -2.06 22.65 -1.55
N LYS A 302 -2.97 21.92 -2.23
CA LYS A 302 -4.38 22.28 -2.34
C LYS A 302 -5.08 22.34 -0.97
N LEU A 303 -4.79 21.39 -0.09
CA LEU A 303 -5.33 21.35 1.27
C LEU A 303 -4.80 22.48 2.16
N SER A 304 -3.49 22.78 2.11
CA SER A 304 -2.89 23.93 2.80
C SER A 304 -3.57 25.23 2.37
N LEU A 305 -3.64 25.50 1.07
CA LEU A 305 -4.24 26.72 0.52
C LEU A 305 -5.68 26.92 1.00
N LEU A 306 -6.46 25.85 1.13
CA LEU A 306 -7.86 25.92 1.55
C LEU A 306 -8.02 26.06 3.07
N LEU A 307 -7.24 25.32 3.87
CA LEU A 307 -7.16 25.53 5.33
C LEU A 307 -6.75 26.96 5.65
N ASP A 308 -5.75 27.49 4.94
CA ASP A 308 -5.23 28.84 5.11
C ASP A 308 -6.19 29.94 4.60
N ASN A 309 -7.29 29.56 3.91
CA ASN A 309 -8.39 30.46 3.53
C ASN A 309 -9.72 30.13 4.24
N GLU A 310 -9.76 29.09 5.09
CA GLU A 310 -10.99 28.57 5.69
C GLU A 310 -11.55 29.57 6.72
N ARG A 311 -12.78 30.03 6.49
CA ARG A 311 -13.45 31.03 7.34
C ARG A 311 -14.17 30.40 8.54
N TRP A 312 -14.12 29.07 8.67
CA TRP A 312 -14.76 28.30 9.74
C TRP A 312 -16.26 28.61 9.83
N LYS A 313 -16.89 28.68 8.65
CA LYS A 313 -18.33 28.84 8.47
C LYS A 313 -18.91 27.53 7.95
N GLN A 314 -20.16 27.27 8.33
CA GLN A 314 -20.96 26.21 7.75
C GLN A 314 -21.07 26.42 6.24
N ALA A 315 -20.73 25.40 5.47
CA ALA A 315 -20.83 25.37 4.02
C ALA A 315 -22.05 24.57 3.60
N GLU A 316 -22.66 24.98 2.48
CA GLU A 316 -23.67 24.16 1.80
C GLU A 316 -23.01 22.89 1.24
N VAL A 317 -23.72 21.77 1.36
CA VAL A 317 -23.31 20.45 0.88
C VAL A 317 -23.98 20.21 -0.48
N PRO A 318 -23.23 20.11 -1.60
CA PRO A 318 -23.80 19.81 -2.91
C PRO A 318 -24.42 18.42 -2.93
N ALA A 319 -25.50 18.21 -3.69
CA ALA A 319 -26.14 16.91 -3.82
C ALA A 319 -25.19 15.81 -4.32
N GLU A 320 -24.33 16.12 -5.30
CA GLU A 320 -23.26 15.22 -5.77
C GLU A 320 -22.34 14.71 -4.65
N PHE A 321 -22.20 15.49 -3.57
CA PHE A 321 -21.38 15.12 -2.42
C PHE A 321 -22.14 14.25 -1.42
N GLN A 322 -23.45 14.47 -1.24
CA GLN A 322 -24.30 13.54 -0.48
C GLN A 322 -24.37 12.17 -1.19
N ASP A 323 -24.63 12.15 -2.50
CA ASP A 323 -24.67 10.91 -3.31
C ASP A 323 -23.32 10.14 -3.25
N LEU A 324 -22.19 10.85 -3.15
CA LEU A 324 -20.85 10.27 -2.96
C LEU A 324 -20.68 9.67 -1.56
N VAL A 325 -21.17 10.35 -0.51
CA VAL A 325 -21.10 9.86 0.87
C VAL A 325 -22.00 8.65 1.08
N ASP A 326 -23.21 8.67 0.53
CA ASP A 326 -24.14 7.53 0.54
C ASP A 326 -23.50 6.32 -0.17
N SER A 327 -22.82 6.55 -1.30
CA SER A 327 -22.08 5.49 -2.01
C SER A 327 -20.93 4.89 -1.18
N VAL A 328 -20.25 5.68 -0.34
CA VAL A 328 -19.21 5.18 0.57
C VAL A 328 -19.83 4.38 1.73
N SER A 329 -21.00 4.78 2.23
CA SER A 329 -21.76 4.02 3.24
C SER A 329 -22.26 2.67 2.69
N ASP A 330 -22.59 2.59 1.40
CA ASP A 330 -22.83 1.33 0.66
C ASP A 330 -21.56 0.47 0.46
N GLY A 331 -20.40 0.88 1.01
CA GLY A 331 -19.11 0.22 0.83
C GLY A 331 -18.44 0.47 -0.52
N ARG A 332 -19.01 1.33 -1.39
CA ARG A 332 -18.52 1.62 -2.74
C ARG A 332 -17.60 2.83 -2.73
N ILE A 333 -16.34 2.60 -2.34
CA ILE A 333 -15.27 3.60 -2.25
C ILE A 333 -14.76 3.94 -3.67
N SER A 334 -15.58 4.68 -4.42
CA SER A 334 -15.34 5.13 -5.78
C SER A 334 -15.78 6.58 -5.95
N LEU A 335 -14.93 7.44 -6.53
CA LEU A 335 -15.35 8.77 -6.92
C LEU A 335 -16.37 8.70 -8.07
N PRO A 336 -17.41 9.56 -8.11
CA PRO A 336 -18.39 9.54 -9.17
C PRO A 336 -17.71 9.97 -10.48
N GLU A 337 -17.91 9.20 -11.54
CA GLU A 337 -17.59 9.67 -12.88
C GLU A 337 -18.43 10.92 -13.19
N LYS A 338 -17.87 11.87 -13.92
CA LYS A 338 -18.60 13.07 -14.35
C LYS A 338 -19.73 12.67 -15.31
N LYS A 339 -20.93 12.40 -14.78
CA LYS A 339 -22.15 12.26 -15.58
C LYS A 339 -22.32 13.48 -16.46
N GLN A 340 -22.37 13.27 -17.77
CA GLN A 340 -22.81 14.30 -18.70
C GLN A 340 -24.34 14.42 -18.60
N ALA A 341 -24.79 15.42 -17.84
CA ALA A 341 -26.12 16.04 -17.84
C ALA A 341 -27.35 15.13 -18.09
N ALA A 342 -27.84 14.44 -17.04
CA ALA A 342 -29.23 13.97 -16.95
C ALA A 342 -29.61 13.50 -15.51
N THR A 343 -29.63 14.41 -14.54
CA THR A 343 -30.30 14.18 -13.24
C THR A 343 -30.85 15.51 -12.72
N GLU A 344 -31.95 15.48 -11.98
CA GLU A 344 -32.58 16.69 -11.42
C GLU A 344 -31.60 17.50 -10.55
N GLU A 345 -31.65 18.84 -10.63
CA GLU A 345 -30.85 19.72 -9.78
C GLU A 345 -31.37 19.70 -8.33
N ARG A 346 -31.03 18.63 -7.61
CA ARG A 346 -31.17 18.55 -6.15
C ARG A 346 -30.42 19.72 -5.52
N LYS A 347 -31.15 20.58 -4.81
CA LYS A 347 -30.60 21.76 -4.15
C LYS A 347 -29.57 21.36 -3.09
N PRO A 348 -28.50 22.16 -2.88
CA PRO A 348 -27.58 21.96 -1.77
C PRO A 348 -28.30 21.97 -0.41
N THR A 349 -27.75 21.24 0.56
CA THR A 349 -28.28 21.14 1.94
C THR A 349 -27.35 21.82 2.94
N GLU A 350 -27.87 22.31 4.06
CA GLU A 350 -27.06 22.91 5.14
C GLU A 350 -26.25 21.89 5.95
N PHE A 351 -26.54 20.60 5.78
CA PHE A 351 -25.99 19.48 6.55
C PHE A 351 -25.68 18.31 5.63
N LEU A 352 -24.54 17.66 5.89
CA LEU A 352 -24.23 16.33 5.38
C LEU A 352 -24.93 15.31 6.29
N THR A 353 -25.57 14.29 5.71
CA THR A 353 -26.11 13.16 6.50
C THR A 353 -25.21 11.95 6.32
N VAL A 354 -24.84 11.28 7.41
CA VAL A 354 -24.03 10.05 7.39
C VAL A 354 -24.62 9.08 8.41
N GLU A 355 -25.01 7.87 7.99
CA GLU A 355 -25.68 6.87 8.85
C GLU A 355 -26.89 7.44 9.64
N GLY A 356 -27.60 8.42 9.05
CA GLY A 356 -28.72 9.14 9.67
C GLY A 356 -28.32 10.30 10.60
N GLN A 357 -27.05 10.44 10.97
CA GLN A 357 -26.54 11.57 11.76
C GLN A 357 -26.26 12.79 10.87
N LYS A 358 -26.70 13.98 11.30
CA LYS A 358 -26.42 15.26 10.62
C LYS A 358 -25.08 15.86 11.05
N TYR A 359 -24.27 16.27 10.08
CA TYR A 359 -22.99 16.96 10.28
C TYR A 359 -23.04 18.36 9.64
N ALA A 360 -22.80 19.38 10.47
CA ALA A 360 -22.51 20.72 9.98
C ALA A 360 -21.01 20.82 9.65
N THR A 361 -20.69 21.12 8.40
CA THR A 361 -19.33 21.02 7.83
C THR A 361 -18.82 22.34 7.28
N VAL A 362 -17.51 22.51 7.23
CA VAL A 362 -16.83 23.60 6.50
C VAL A 362 -16.41 23.11 5.11
N GLY A 363 -16.22 24.01 4.13
CA GLY A 363 -15.93 23.61 2.74
C GLY A 363 -14.65 22.78 2.61
N THR A 364 -13.65 23.06 3.45
CA THR A 364 -12.36 22.35 3.43
C THR A 364 -12.45 20.87 3.85
N VAL A 365 -13.36 20.49 4.77
CA VAL A 365 -13.49 19.07 5.17
C VAL A 365 -14.18 18.22 4.09
N LEU A 366 -15.13 18.81 3.37
CA LEU A 366 -15.77 18.14 2.23
C LEU A 366 -14.72 17.83 1.13
N LEU A 367 -13.83 18.77 0.82
CA LEU A 367 -12.74 18.48 -0.10
C LEU A 367 -11.74 17.47 0.47
N LEU A 368 -11.41 17.50 1.77
CA LEU A 368 -10.52 16.50 2.37
C LEU A 368 -11.07 15.08 2.17
N ILE A 369 -12.37 14.85 2.38
CA ILE A 369 -13.03 13.56 2.12
C ILE A 369 -12.90 13.19 0.64
N ARG A 370 -13.15 14.11 -0.29
CA ARG A 370 -12.92 13.85 -1.73
C ARG A 370 -11.46 13.48 -2.03
N ILE A 371 -10.49 14.16 -1.41
CA ILE A 371 -9.06 13.87 -1.54
C ILE A 371 -8.72 12.48 -0.98
N ILE A 372 -9.23 12.13 0.19
CA ILE A 372 -9.09 10.79 0.79
C ILE A 372 -9.57 9.71 -0.19
N LEU A 373 -10.69 9.94 -0.86
CA LEU A 373 -11.23 9.02 -1.86
C LEU A 373 -10.38 8.96 -3.15
N GLU A 374 -9.69 10.04 -3.54
CA GLU A 374 -8.65 10.00 -4.59
C GLU A 374 -7.48 9.07 -4.22
N TYR A 375 -7.04 9.03 -2.95
CA TYR A 375 -6.02 8.06 -2.49
C TYR A 375 -6.55 6.62 -2.54
N CYS A 376 -7.77 6.40 -2.08
CA CYS A 376 -8.40 5.08 -2.07
C CYS A 376 -8.55 4.54 -3.50
N GLN A 377 -9.06 5.34 -4.44
CA GLN A 377 -9.15 4.98 -5.86
C GLN A 377 -7.77 4.76 -6.50
N CYS A 378 -6.72 5.40 -6.01
CA CYS A 378 -5.37 5.22 -6.57
C CYS A 378 -4.78 3.84 -6.24
N VAL A 379 -4.95 3.33 -5.02
CA VAL A 379 -4.44 2.00 -4.63
C VAL A 379 -5.18 0.85 -5.32
N ASP A 380 -6.46 1.02 -5.63
CA ASP A 380 -7.25 0.08 -6.46
C ASP A 380 -6.70 -0.06 -7.87
N ASN A 381 -6.20 1.04 -8.43
CA ASN A 381 -5.69 1.05 -9.79
C ASN A 381 -4.21 0.65 -9.89
N ILE A 382 -3.43 0.84 -8.81
CA ILE A 382 -1.99 0.56 -8.76
C ILE A 382 -1.63 -0.10 -7.39
N PRO A 383 -1.79 -1.43 -7.23
CA PRO A 383 -1.55 -2.10 -5.94
C PRO A 383 -0.09 -2.04 -5.44
N SER A 384 0.88 -1.79 -6.34
CA SER A 384 2.31 -1.73 -6.04
C SER A 384 2.74 -0.52 -5.20
N ILE A 385 1.89 0.51 -5.08
CA ILE A 385 2.15 1.73 -4.29
C ILE A 385 1.34 1.81 -3.00
N THR A 386 0.55 0.78 -2.65
CA THR A 386 -0.38 0.79 -1.50
C THR A 386 0.27 1.21 -0.18
N THR A 387 1.50 0.78 0.10
CA THR A 387 2.22 1.15 1.33
C THR A 387 2.68 2.60 1.37
N ASP A 388 3.11 3.17 0.24
CA ASP A 388 3.52 4.59 0.15
C ASP A 388 2.27 5.47 0.25
N MET A 389 1.20 5.14 -0.49
CA MET A 389 -0.08 5.84 -0.40
C MET A 389 -0.69 5.81 1.00
N LEU A 390 -0.53 4.72 1.76
CA LEU A 390 -0.95 4.67 3.17
C LEU A 390 -0.19 5.71 4.01
N THR A 391 1.14 5.78 3.88
CA THR A 391 1.95 6.78 4.59
C THR A 391 1.64 8.20 4.15
N ARG A 392 1.47 8.45 2.85
CA ARG A 392 1.11 9.78 2.31
C ARG A 392 -0.28 10.25 2.76
N LEU A 393 -1.25 9.34 2.85
CA LEU A 393 -2.57 9.63 3.39
C LEU A 393 -2.51 9.89 4.90
N SER A 394 -1.72 9.11 5.63
CA SER A 394 -1.48 9.29 7.07
C SER A 394 -0.87 10.66 7.37
N ASP A 395 0.12 11.10 6.60
CA ASP A 395 0.75 12.41 6.74
C ASP A 395 -0.21 13.56 6.41
N LEU A 396 -1.08 13.38 5.40
CA LEU A 396 -2.11 14.37 5.04
C LEU A 396 -3.16 14.56 6.16
N LEU A 397 -3.61 13.46 6.79
CA LEU A 397 -4.54 13.50 7.92
C LEU A 397 -3.90 14.18 9.15
N LYS A 398 -2.66 13.81 9.50
CA LYS A 398 -1.90 14.48 10.57
C LYS A 398 -1.76 15.98 10.30
N TYR A 399 -1.46 16.36 9.06
CA TYR A 399 -1.35 17.76 8.65
C TYR A 399 -2.68 18.52 8.81
N PHE A 400 -3.81 17.94 8.38
CA PHE A 400 -5.13 18.55 8.61
C PHE A 400 -5.42 18.77 10.09
N ASN A 401 -5.17 17.77 10.94
CA ASN A 401 -5.41 17.88 12.38
C ASN A 401 -4.56 18.99 13.02
N SER A 402 -3.25 18.94 12.78
CA SER A 402 -2.28 19.91 13.32
C SER A 402 -2.58 21.33 12.85
N ARG A 403 -2.86 21.53 11.55
CA ARG A 403 -3.16 22.86 11.00
C ARG A 403 -4.53 23.37 11.46
N SER A 404 -5.53 22.51 11.61
CA SER A 404 -6.83 22.88 12.19
C SER A 404 -6.69 23.33 13.65
N CYS A 405 -5.88 22.62 14.45
CA CYS A 405 -5.57 23.02 15.84
C CYS A 405 -4.89 24.40 15.87
N GLN A 406 -3.84 24.61 15.06
CA GLN A 406 -3.16 25.91 14.93
C GLN A 406 -4.12 27.05 14.55
N LEU A 407 -5.00 26.82 13.57
CA LEU A 407 -5.92 27.84 13.07
C LEU A 407 -7.04 28.19 14.07
N VAL A 408 -7.56 27.19 14.80
CA VAL A 408 -8.73 27.35 15.69
C VAL A 408 -8.33 27.53 17.15
N LEU A 409 -7.62 26.56 17.76
CA LEU A 409 -7.20 26.63 19.17
C LEU A 409 -6.00 27.55 19.36
N GLY A 410 -5.01 27.48 18.45
CA GLY A 410 -3.88 28.41 18.37
C GLY A 410 -4.25 29.80 17.80
N ALA A 411 -5.51 30.01 17.44
CA ALA A 411 -6.05 31.25 16.87
C ALA A 411 -5.35 31.78 15.60
N GLY A 412 -4.62 30.94 14.87
CA GLY A 412 -3.93 31.32 13.63
C GLY A 412 -4.86 31.89 12.54
N ALA A 413 -6.14 31.49 12.51
CA ALA A 413 -7.12 32.03 11.56
C ALA A 413 -7.43 33.53 11.78
N LEU A 414 -7.06 34.12 12.93
CA LEU A 414 -7.10 35.56 13.12
C LEU A 414 -6.11 36.28 12.19
N GLN A 415 -4.91 35.70 12.01
CA GLN A 415 -3.83 36.27 11.22
C GLN A 415 -3.95 35.89 9.75
N VAL A 416 -4.15 34.61 9.44
CA VAL A 416 -4.09 34.10 8.05
C VAL A 416 -5.36 34.46 7.26
N VAL A 417 -6.53 34.40 7.90
CA VAL A 417 -7.85 34.58 7.26
C VAL A 417 -8.49 35.94 7.58
N GLY A 418 -7.90 36.70 8.51
CA GLY A 418 -8.41 38.00 8.97
C GLY A 418 -9.66 37.91 9.83
N LEU A 419 -9.88 36.79 10.55
CA LEU A 419 -10.99 36.69 11.50
C LEU A 419 -10.77 37.63 12.70
N LYS A 420 -11.83 38.32 13.16
CA LYS A 420 -11.74 39.23 14.32
C LYS A 420 -11.66 38.51 15.66
N THR A 421 -12.20 37.29 15.74
CA THR A 421 -12.19 36.43 16.94
C THR A 421 -12.54 34.99 16.53
N ILE A 422 -12.13 34.00 17.34
CA ILE A 422 -12.56 32.62 17.22
C ILE A 422 -13.81 32.44 18.10
N THR A 423 -14.97 32.17 17.47
CA THR A 423 -16.24 32.05 18.22
C THR A 423 -16.50 30.63 18.72
N THR A 424 -17.45 30.48 19.64
CA THR A 424 -18.02 29.17 20.02
C THR A 424 -18.59 28.41 18.82
N LYS A 425 -19.16 29.10 17.83
CA LYS A 425 -19.63 28.47 16.58
C LYS A 425 -18.47 27.94 15.71
N ASN A 426 -17.34 28.66 15.65
CA ASN A 426 -16.13 28.19 14.95
C ASN A 426 -15.58 26.92 15.61
N LEU A 427 -15.52 26.90 16.95
CA LEU A 427 -15.07 25.75 17.75
C LEU A 427 -15.98 24.53 17.53
N ALA A 428 -17.30 24.70 17.59
CA ALA A 428 -18.26 23.62 17.35
C ALA A 428 -18.18 23.06 15.91
N LEU A 429 -18.09 23.93 14.90
CA LEU A 429 -17.88 23.52 13.50
C LEU A 429 -16.57 22.73 13.32
N SER A 430 -15.47 23.19 13.94
CA SER A 430 -14.19 22.47 13.91
C SER A 430 -14.32 21.07 14.53
N SER A 431 -14.94 20.97 15.71
CA SER A 431 -15.19 19.69 16.37
C SER A 431 -15.99 18.72 15.49
N ARG A 432 -17.06 19.18 14.81
CA ARG A 432 -17.85 18.33 13.91
C ARG A 432 -17.10 17.93 12.64
N CYS A 433 -16.22 18.78 12.11
CA CYS A 433 -15.35 18.44 10.99
C CYS A 433 -14.33 17.36 11.38
N LEU A 434 -13.74 17.45 12.58
CA LEU A 434 -12.85 16.41 13.11
C LEU A 434 -13.60 15.10 13.35
N GLN A 435 -14.78 15.14 13.97
CA GLN A 435 -15.63 13.97 14.20
C GLN A 435 -16.06 13.27 12.90
N LEU A 436 -16.29 14.04 11.82
CA LEU A 436 -16.59 13.48 10.50
C LEU A 436 -15.41 12.70 9.92
N ILE A 437 -14.18 13.24 10.04
CA ILE A 437 -12.98 12.50 9.61
C ILE A 437 -12.74 11.27 10.50
N VAL A 438 -12.98 11.35 11.82
CA VAL A 438 -12.92 10.19 12.72
C VAL A 438 -13.86 9.06 12.28
N HIS A 439 -15.09 9.37 11.82
CA HIS A 439 -16.01 8.38 11.25
C HIS A 439 -15.44 7.71 9.98
N TYR A 440 -14.75 8.45 9.11
CA TYR A 440 -14.15 7.87 7.90
C TYR A 440 -12.88 7.05 8.13
N ILE A 441 -12.11 7.29 9.20
CA ILE A 441 -10.82 6.58 9.41
C ILE A 441 -10.97 5.04 9.45
N PRO A 442 -11.94 4.44 10.15
CA PRO A 442 -12.20 2.99 10.08
C PRO A 442 -12.48 2.47 8.66
N ILE A 443 -13.28 3.21 7.87
CA ILE A 443 -13.65 2.85 6.50
C ILE A 443 -12.40 2.85 5.59
N ILE A 444 -11.58 3.90 5.70
CA ILE A 444 -10.29 4.02 5.00
C ILE A 444 -9.34 2.89 5.42
N ARG A 445 -9.22 2.64 6.73
CA ARG A 445 -8.35 1.61 7.31
C ARG A 445 -8.70 0.22 6.74
N ALA A 446 -9.98 -0.13 6.67
CA ALA A 446 -10.45 -1.38 6.07
C ALA A 446 -10.15 -1.47 4.55
N HIS A 447 -10.32 -0.37 3.81
CA HIS A 447 -9.99 -0.31 2.37
C HIS A 447 -8.51 -0.60 2.11
N PHE A 448 -7.61 -0.05 2.93
CA PHE A 448 -6.18 -0.33 2.85
C PHE A 448 -5.83 -1.75 3.36
N GLU A 449 -6.45 -2.22 4.45
CA GLU A 449 -6.24 -3.58 4.99
C GLU A 449 -6.52 -4.66 3.94
N ALA A 450 -7.62 -4.54 3.20
CA ALA A 450 -7.98 -5.45 2.10
C ALA A 450 -7.00 -5.45 0.90
N ARG A 451 -6.02 -4.55 0.86
CA ARG A 451 -5.05 -4.37 -0.24
C ARG A 451 -3.59 -4.56 0.20
N LEU A 452 -3.33 -4.73 1.50
CA LEU A 452 -2.01 -4.99 2.06
C LEU A 452 -1.74 -6.49 2.19
N GLN A 453 -0.47 -6.88 2.17
CA GLN A 453 -0.06 -8.23 2.55
C GLN A 453 -0.05 -8.34 4.09
N PRO A 454 -0.35 -9.51 4.70
CA PRO A 454 -0.42 -9.64 6.17
C PRO A 454 0.82 -9.14 6.92
N LYS A 455 2.02 -9.30 6.33
CA LYS A 455 3.30 -8.79 6.85
C LYS A 455 3.40 -7.26 6.94
N GLN A 456 2.45 -6.51 6.36
CA GLN A 456 2.37 -5.05 6.32
C GLN A 456 1.26 -4.49 7.22
N PHE A 457 0.43 -5.35 7.85
CA PHE A 457 -0.70 -4.90 8.69
C PHE A 457 -0.28 -4.05 9.90
N SER A 458 0.99 -4.12 10.32
CA SER A 458 1.57 -3.20 11.31
C SER A 458 1.48 -1.73 10.91
N MET A 459 1.42 -1.41 9.61
CA MET A 459 1.25 -0.05 9.09
C MET A 459 -0.16 0.53 9.34
N LEU A 460 -1.17 -0.32 9.53
CA LEU A 460 -2.54 0.13 9.83
C LEU A 460 -2.61 0.88 11.17
N ARG A 461 -1.66 0.64 12.07
CA ARG A 461 -1.49 1.38 13.33
C ARG A 461 -1.35 2.90 13.14
N HIS A 462 -0.94 3.37 11.97
CA HIS A 462 -0.95 4.80 11.67
C HIS A 462 -2.35 5.40 11.77
N PHE A 463 -3.38 4.70 11.26
CA PHE A 463 -4.78 5.14 11.37
C PHE A 463 -5.27 5.10 12.83
N ASP A 464 -4.86 4.09 13.61
CA ASP A 464 -5.22 3.96 15.02
C ASP A 464 -4.66 5.16 15.84
N HIS A 465 -3.40 5.56 15.59
CA HIS A 465 -2.79 6.74 16.23
C HIS A 465 -3.47 8.05 15.79
N ILE A 466 -3.72 8.22 14.48
CA ILE A 466 -4.41 9.40 13.95
C ILE A 466 -5.82 9.52 14.55
N THR A 467 -6.53 8.39 14.72
CA THR A 467 -7.84 8.38 15.39
C THR A 467 -7.75 8.91 16.81
N LYS A 468 -6.69 8.55 17.55
CA LYS A 468 -6.43 9.12 18.88
C LYS A 468 -6.15 10.63 18.80
N ASP A 469 -5.22 11.05 17.94
CA ASP A 469 -4.80 12.46 17.80
C ASP A 469 -5.98 13.39 17.44
N TYR A 470 -6.96 12.90 16.66
CA TYR A 470 -8.20 13.64 16.37
C TYR A 470 -9.15 13.69 17.58
N ASN A 471 -9.31 12.58 18.31
CA ASN A 471 -10.17 12.53 19.51
C ASN A 471 -9.62 13.39 20.66
N ASP A 472 -8.30 13.40 20.87
CA ASP A 472 -7.64 14.27 21.84
C ASP A 472 -7.90 15.76 21.48
N HIS A 473 -7.77 16.15 20.22
CA HIS A 473 -8.08 17.52 19.75
C HIS A 473 -9.59 17.86 19.86
N ILE A 474 -10.50 16.91 19.62
CA ILE A 474 -11.95 17.08 19.88
C ILE A 474 -12.21 17.34 21.38
N ALA A 475 -11.49 16.64 22.27
CA ALA A 475 -11.57 16.85 23.71
C ALA A 475 -10.98 18.21 24.14
N GLU A 476 -9.88 18.67 23.54
CA GLU A 476 -9.32 20.01 23.75
C GLU A 476 -10.31 21.11 23.35
N ILE A 477 -11.02 20.97 22.22
CA ILE A 477 -12.07 21.90 21.82
C ILE A 477 -13.22 21.92 22.83
N SER A 478 -13.65 20.75 23.33
CA SER A 478 -14.66 20.65 24.40
C SER A 478 -14.20 21.35 25.68
N ALA A 479 -12.95 21.13 26.11
CA ALA A 479 -12.36 21.81 27.27
C ALA A 479 -12.27 23.33 27.06
N LYS A 480 -11.93 23.80 25.85
CA LYS A 480 -11.89 25.22 25.51
C LYS A 480 -13.26 25.87 25.57
N LEU A 481 -14.31 25.18 25.13
CA LEU A 481 -15.71 25.64 25.25
C LEU A 481 -16.14 25.78 26.72
N VAL A 482 -15.77 24.83 27.59
CA VAL A 482 -16.00 24.95 29.05
C VAL A 482 -15.21 26.12 29.64
N ALA A 483 -13.93 26.26 29.31
CA ALA A 483 -13.05 27.31 29.86
C ALA A 483 -13.49 28.74 29.51
N ILE A 484 -14.16 28.94 28.36
CA ILE A 484 -14.79 30.22 28.00
C ILE A 484 -15.92 30.58 28.98
N MET A 485 -16.72 29.60 29.40
CA MET A 485 -17.80 29.80 30.36
C MET A 485 -17.29 29.89 31.81
N ASP A 486 -16.27 29.11 32.17
CA ASP A 486 -15.60 29.21 33.47
C ASP A 486 -15.05 30.62 33.73
N SER A 487 -14.34 31.19 32.74
CA SER A 487 -13.83 32.56 32.75
C SER A 487 -14.94 33.63 32.84
N LEU A 488 -16.15 33.32 32.34
CA LEU A 488 -17.32 34.19 32.47
C LEU A 488 -17.93 34.09 33.87
N PHE A 489 -18.02 32.89 34.43
CA PHE A 489 -18.60 32.64 35.74
C PHE A 489 -17.75 33.25 36.84
N ASP A 490 -16.43 33.07 36.84
CA ASP A 490 -15.51 33.73 37.78
C ASP A 490 -15.70 35.26 37.77
N LYS A 491 -15.68 35.85 36.56
CA LYS A 491 -15.83 37.30 36.34
C LYS A 491 -17.17 37.89 36.79
N LEU A 492 -18.25 37.10 36.79
CA LEU A 492 -19.59 37.55 37.18
C LEU A 492 -19.92 37.21 38.64
N LEU A 493 -19.55 36.01 39.12
CA LEU A 493 -19.87 35.53 40.46
C LEU A 493 -18.94 36.10 41.53
N SER A 494 -17.68 36.42 41.22
CA SER A 494 -16.81 37.19 42.14
C SER A 494 -17.37 38.57 42.52
N LYS A 495 -18.34 39.08 41.74
CA LYS A 495 -19.05 40.36 41.94
C LYS A 495 -20.54 40.17 42.27
N TYR A 496 -20.93 38.95 42.62
CA TYR A 496 -22.30 38.67 43.06
C TYR A 496 -22.47 39.09 44.53
N GLU A 497 -23.61 39.72 44.82
CA GLU A 497 -24.08 40.10 46.15
C GLU A 497 -25.51 39.60 46.31
N VAL A 498 -25.82 39.00 47.45
CA VAL A 498 -27.15 38.44 47.73
C VAL A 498 -28.10 39.56 48.17
N LYS A 499 -28.84 40.13 47.21
CA LYS A 499 -29.84 41.18 47.45
C LYS A 499 -30.96 41.16 46.41
N ALA A 500 -32.12 41.68 46.79
CA ALA A 500 -33.24 41.91 45.87
C ALA A 500 -32.90 42.99 44.82
N PRO A 501 -33.55 42.97 43.62
CA PRO A 501 -34.56 42.02 43.17
C PRO A 501 -33.95 40.73 42.56
N VAL A 502 -34.66 39.63 42.74
CA VAL A 502 -34.41 38.34 42.07
C VAL A 502 -35.28 38.26 40.79
N PRO A 503 -34.80 37.69 39.68
CA PRO A 503 -33.44 37.20 39.45
C PRO A 503 -32.42 38.34 39.38
N SER A 504 -31.27 38.17 40.01
CA SER A 504 -30.25 39.21 40.14
C SER A 504 -29.62 39.58 38.79
N ALA A 505 -29.01 40.76 38.71
CA ALA A 505 -28.32 41.21 37.50
C ALA A 505 -27.18 40.25 37.07
N CYS A 506 -26.54 39.56 38.04
CA CYS A 506 -25.54 38.53 37.76
C CYS A 506 -26.18 37.31 37.09
N PHE A 507 -27.23 36.74 37.70
CA PHE A 507 -27.87 35.52 37.20
C PHE A 507 -28.57 35.75 35.84
N ARG A 508 -29.21 36.90 35.63
CA ARG A 508 -29.74 37.30 34.31
C ARG A 508 -28.66 37.37 33.23
N ASN A 509 -27.46 37.87 33.57
CA ASN A 509 -26.34 37.91 32.63
C ASN A 509 -25.76 36.50 32.35
N ILE A 510 -25.64 35.65 33.37
CA ILE A 510 -25.19 34.26 33.23
C ILE A 510 -26.11 33.49 32.28
N CYS A 511 -27.42 33.48 32.55
CA CYS A 511 -28.40 32.78 31.73
C CYS A 511 -28.41 33.28 30.28
N LYS A 512 -28.29 34.61 30.09
CA LYS A 512 -28.22 35.24 28.76
C LYS A 512 -27.01 34.82 27.94
N GLN A 513 -25.85 34.55 28.55
CA GLN A 513 -24.69 34.03 27.82
C GLN A 513 -24.77 32.52 27.60
N MET A 514 -25.34 31.75 28.55
CA MET A 514 -25.58 30.32 28.36
C MET A 514 -26.56 30.05 27.21
N ALA A 515 -27.65 30.81 27.12
CA ALA A 515 -28.59 30.75 26.00
C ALA A 515 -27.90 31.08 24.65
N LYS A 516 -27.06 32.12 24.61
CA LYS A 516 -26.26 32.46 23.41
C LYS A 516 -25.23 31.40 23.03
N MET A 517 -24.66 30.70 24.01
CA MET A 517 -23.75 29.59 23.74
C MET A 517 -24.51 28.39 23.17
N HIS A 518 -25.69 28.07 23.73
CA HIS A 518 -26.59 27.03 23.22
C HIS A 518 -27.02 27.32 21.79
N GLU A 519 -27.55 28.53 21.52
CA GLU A 519 -27.90 29.04 20.19
C GLU A 519 -26.74 28.91 19.17
N ALA A 520 -25.50 29.11 19.60
CA ALA A 520 -24.33 29.03 18.75
C ALA A 520 -23.88 27.59 18.39
N ILE A 521 -24.34 26.56 19.10
CA ILE A 521 -23.82 25.18 18.98
C ILE A 521 -24.88 24.08 18.87
N TYR A 522 -26.13 24.32 19.29
CA TYR A 522 -27.21 23.32 19.36
C TYR A 522 -27.52 22.68 18.01
N ASP A 523 -27.63 23.49 16.95
CA ASP A 523 -27.88 22.97 15.59
C ASP A 523 -26.62 22.34 14.96
N LEU A 524 -25.46 22.34 15.63
CA LEU A 524 -24.20 21.79 15.12
C LEU A 524 -23.80 20.47 15.80
N LEU A 525 -23.90 20.43 17.12
CA LEU A 525 -23.48 19.32 17.95
C LEU A 525 -24.63 18.31 18.15
N PRO A 526 -24.34 17.01 18.26
CA PRO A 526 -25.34 16.03 18.72
C PRO A 526 -25.90 16.41 20.10
N GLU A 527 -27.15 16.02 20.36
CA GLU A 527 -27.84 16.35 21.61
C GLU A 527 -27.09 15.84 22.84
N GLU A 528 -26.65 14.58 22.82
CA GLU A 528 -25.83 13.95 23.88
C GLU A 528 -24.51 14.71 24.16
N GLN A 529 -23.81 15.17 23.11
CA GLN A 529 -22.59 15.96 23.25
C GLN A 529 -22.89 17.34 23.86
N THR A 530 -24.04 17.92 23.48
CA THR A 530 -24.51 19.20 24.01
C THR A 530 -24.88 19.06 25.49
N GLN A 531 -25.65 18.03 25.86
CA GLN A 531 -25.97 17.68 27.25
C GLN A 531 -24.69 17.49 28.10
N THR A 532 -23.75 16.67 27.61
CA THR A 532 -22.45 16.42 28.27
C THR A 532 -21.64 17.70 28.46
N LEU A 533 -21.62 18.59 27.46
CA LEU A 533 -20.96 19.90 27.55
C LEU A 533 -21.64 20.80 28.59
N PHE A 534 -22.98 20.86 28.61
CA PHE A 534 -23.73 21.68 29.57
C PHE A 534 -23.65 21.15 31.01
N LEU A 535 -23.50 19.84 31.23
CA LEU A 535 -23.16 19.28 32.55
C LEU A 535 -21.80 19.77 33.05
N ARG A 536 -20.77 19.79 32.19
CA ARG A 536 -19.43 20.30 32.54
C ARG A 536 -19.45 21.81 32.83
N ILE A 537 -20.22 22.58 32.05
CA ILE A 537 -20.45 24.01 32.28
C ILE A 537 -21.18 24.24 33.61
N ASN A 538 -22.22 23.45 33.93
CA ASN A 538 -22.94 23.52 35.20
C ASN A 538 -22.02 23.20 36.40
N ALA A 539 -21.12 22.21 36.29
CA ALA A 539 -20.15 21.91 37.35
C ALA A 539 -19.20 23.10 37.63
N SER A 540 -18.71 23.77 36.59
CA SER A 540 -17.92 25.01 36.71
C SER A 540 -18.74 26.15 37.36
N TYR A 541 -19.98 26.37 36.91
CA TYR A 541 -20.89 27.35 37.52
C TYR A 541 -21.10 27.10 39.02
N LYS A 542 -21.39 25.85 39.42
CA LYS A 542 -21.59 25.47 40.82
C LYS A 542 -20.34 25.70 41.65
N LEU A 543 -19.14 25.38 41.13
CA LEU A 543 -17.86 25.64 41.81
C LEU A 543 -17.65 27.14 42.10
N HIS A 544 -17.90 28.01 41.14
CA HIS A 544 -17.74 29.46 41.32
C HIS A 544 -18.81 30.07 42.23
N LEU A 545 -20.07 29.63 42.13
CA LEU A 545 -21.13 30.08 43.03
C LEU A 545 -20.84 29.65 44.47
N LYS A 546 -20.47 28.38 44.69
CA LYS A 546 -20.09 27.81 45.99
C LYS A 546 -18.93 28.59 46.64
N ARG A 547 -17.91 28.97 45.86
CA ARG A 547 -16.82 29.84 46.32
C ARG A 547 -17.34 31.21 46.80
N GLN A 548 -18.23 31.85 46.04
CA GLN A 548 -18.78 33.16 46.42
C GLN A 548 -19.71 33.07 47.65
N LEU A 549 -20.56 32.05 47.75
CA LEU A 549 -21.44 31.86 48.91
C LEU A 549 -20.64 31.70 50.21
N VAL A 550 -19.54 30.94 50.17
CA VAL A 550 -18.59 30.84 51.30
C VAL A 550 -17.93 32.19 51.59
N HIS A 551 -17.49 32.95 50.58
CA HIS A 551 -16.89 34.28 50.77
C HIS A 551 -17.87 35.29 51.42
N LEU A 552 -19.16 35.23 51.04
CA LEU A 552 -20.23 36.05 51.61
C LEU A 552 -20.78 35.52 52.94
N ASN A 553 -20.28 34.38 53.44
CA ASN A 553 -20.77 33.67 54.64
C ASN A 553 -22.27 33.30 54.57
N VAL A 554 -22.80 33.01 53.38
CA VAL A 554 -24.20 32.59 53.19
C VAL A 554 -24.31 31.08 53.33
N VAL A 555 -25.11 30.64 54.31
CA VAL A 555 -25.29 29.24 54.68
C VAL A 555 -26.67 28.70 54.24
N ASN A 556 -26.89 27.40 54.38
CA ASN A 556 -28.17 26.75 54.09
C ASN A 556 -29.04 26.65 55.34
N ASP A 557 -29.51 27.79 55.85
CA ASP A 557 -30.25 27.95 57.11
C ASP A 557 -31.76 28.19 56.94
N GLY A 558 -32.25 28.33 55.70
CA GLY A 558 -33.62 28.75 55.41
C GLY A 558 -33.91 30.25 55.67
N GLY A 559 -32.88 31.04 55.99
CA GLY A 559 -32.99 32.47 56.26
C GLY A 559 -33.18 33.33 55.00
N PRO A 560 -33.39 34.65 55.14
CA PRO A 560 -33.71 35.53 54.01
C PRO A 560 -32.66 35.53 52.90
N LEU A 561 -31.36 35.45 53.24
CA LEU A 561 -30.28 35.39 52.26
C LEU A 561 -30.26 34.04 51.52
N ASN A 562 -30.48 32.93 52.23
CA ASN A 562 -30.65 31.60 51.64
C ASN A 562 -31.85 31.54 50.69
N GLY A 563 -32.99 32.14 51.07
CA GLY A 563 -34.18 32.24 50.21
C GLY A 563 -33.94 33.05 48.92
N LEU A 564 -33.18 34.16 49.01
CA LEU A 564 -32.78 34.95 47.84
C LEU A 564 -31.87 34.14 46.89
N VAL A 565 -30.83 33.47 47.41
CA VAL A 565 -29.94 32.61 46.60
C VAL A 565 -30.71 31.45 45.98
N THR A 566 -31.56 30.77 46.74
CA THR A 566 -32.38 29.65 46.26
C THR A 566 -33.30 30.08 45.13
N SER A 567 -33.87 31.29 45.21
CA SER A 567 -34.72 31.86 44.15
C SER A 567 -33.91 32.24 42.89
N ASP A 568 -32.68 32.73 43.04
CA ASP A 568 -31.74 32.99 41.94
C ASP A 568 -31.31 31.66 41.26
N VAL A 569 -31.01 30.63 42.05
CA VAL A 569 -30.64 29.27 41.59
C VAL A 569 -31.81 28.56 40.90
N ALA A 570 -33.04 28.76 41.37
CA ALA A 570 -34.25 28.29 40.69
C ALA A 570 -34.41 28.96 39.31
N PHE A 571 -34.15 30.27 39.19
CA PHE A 571 -34.13 30.96 37.91
C PHE A 571 -33.05 30.41 36.97
N TYR A 572 -31.82 30.17 37.46
CA TYR A 572 -30.76 29.53 36.68
C TYR A 572 -31.18 28.15 36.13
N THR A 573 -31.69 27.30 37.02
CA THR A 573 -32.14 25.93 36.72
C THR A 573 -33.24 25.93 35.66
N GLY A 574 -34.27 26.76 35.85
CA GLY A 574 -35.38 26.89 34.91
C GLY A 574 -34.97 27.47 33.55
N ASN A 575 -34.00 28.40 33.50
CA ASN A 575 -33.47 28.90 32.23
C ASN A 575 -32.68 27.82 31.49
N LEU A 576 -31.88 27.02 32.19
CA LEU A 576 -31.05 25.98 31.59
C LEU A 576 -31.91 24.83 31.05
N GLN A 577 -32.85 24.32 31.85
CA GLN A 577 -33.76 23.24 31.46
C GLN A 577 -34.83 23.67 30.42
N ALA A 578 -35.05 24.97 30.21
CA ALA A 578 -35.87 25.48 29.12
C ALA A 578 -35.15 25.51 27.75
N LEU A 579 -33.84 25.31 27.70
CA LEU A 579 -33.09 25.19 26.45
C LEU A 579 -33.33 23.81 25.82
N LYS A 580 -33.54 23.76 24.49
CA LYS A 580 -33.85 22.53 23.76
C LYS A 580 -32.80 21.44 24.03
N GLY A 581 -33.27 20.23 24.33
CA GLY A 581 -32.44 19.06 24.60
C GLY A 581 -31.71 19.09 25.95
N LEU A 582 -31.92 20.10 26.80
CA LEU A 582 -31.34 20.18 28.14
C LEU A 582 -32.36 19.92 29.27
N ASN A 583 -33.62 19.66 28.91
CA ASN A 583 -34.76 19.54 29.81
C ASN A 583 -34.56 18.53 30.96
N ASN A 584 -33.94 17.39 30.66
CA ASN A 584 -33.81 16.24 31.56
C ASN A 584 -32.44 16.17 32.26
N LEU A 585 -31.65 17.25 32.22
CA LEU A 585 -30.35 17.27 32.91
C LEU A 585 -30.54 17.28 34.44
N ASP A 586 -29.96 16.29 35.12
CA ASP A 586 -29.65 16.43 36.54
C ASP A 586 -28.47 17.41 36.71
N LEU A 587 -28.77 18.55 37.31
CA LEU A 587 -27.76 19.57 37.60
C LEU A 587 -27.14 19.41 39.00
N ASN A 588 -27.73 18.59 39.88
CA ASN A 588 -27.45 18.48 41.31
C ASN A 588 -27.11 19.84 41.96
N MET A 589 -28.08 20.75 42.04
CA MET A 589 -27.86 22.10 42.57
C MET A 589 -27.65 22.12 44.09
N ALA A 590 -27.95 21.03 44.81
CA ALA A 590 -27.70 20.92 46.25
C ALA A 590 -26.19 21.00 46.58
N GLU A 591 -25.34 20.54 45.67
CA GLU A 591 -23.87 20.53 45.80
C GLU A 591 -23.29 21.92 46.16
N ILE A 592 -23.95 23.03 45.81
CA ILE A 592 -23.46 24.38 46.13
C ILE A 592 -23.41 24.67 47.64
N TRP A 593 -24.19 23.93 48.44
CA TRP A 593 -24.28 24.10 49.90
C TRP A 593 -23.39 23.13 50.68
N GLU A 594 -22.87 22.08 50.04
CA GLU A 594 -22.04 21.06 50.68
C GLU A 594 -20.67 21.63 51.10
N GLN A 595 -20.42 21.77 52.39
CA GLN A 595 -19.06 22.04 52.87
C GLN A 595 -18.16 20.83 52.60
N LYS A 596 -16.94 21.05 52.09
CA LYS A 596 -15.92 20.00 52.07
C LYS A 596 -15.60 19.61 53.51
N ARG A 597 -15.71 18.32 53.81
CA ARG A 597 -15.04 17.70 54.96
C ARG A 597 -13.53 17.58 54.69
#